data_AF-A0A2T5CBE5-F1
#
_entry.id   AF-A0A2T5CBE5-F1
#
_cell.length_a   1.000
_cell.length_b   1.000
_cell.length_c   1.000
_cell.angle_alpha   90.00
_cell.angle_beta   90.00
_cell.angle_gamma   90.00
#
_symmetry.space_group_name_H-M   'P 1'
#
loop_
_entity.id
_entity.type
_entity.pdbx_description
1 polymer ?
#
loop_
_entity_poly.entity_id
_entity_poly.type
_entity_poly.pdbx_seq_one_letter_code
_entity_poly.pdbx_strand_id
1 'polypeptide(L)'
;MMMKKLLIICILLLLPASAPAHEIALLVIDNNSYLSNLAVDGMAAELKERIKVVSAGELEPGGEPLRKEIEAARVIVVDVMGRDLEDYLTAEIDLSGKTIYALRGSYDDVALKKKGFLFDNEVADYFRHLSRENIENMLRLVIHRHFDPAVSFAPLQPRLGLGLHHPEAPDLFSDVASFLKWQAARPGHDPQKPRLGLLFYSSYLTPGQQEPLDYLIKRLEEAGFNVLPCFGNDQQAIESFLLDDKGKARVDILLAFSLKFYSALTPKLAEDLRKLDVPIISAISLYKDTVEEWRQSPVGIGPREVAWTMASPEISGLIEPSVLMAKEKVVDRTSGKTWYVNQPVTENIERLIPRLKGWINLQGKANRDKKIAILFYNHHQGKQNVGASYLNIFASLEEIFKGLAGAGYTTGQPPGEQEIKRLILNGARNVGTWAPGELDAMVAAGDLVLLDPAEYEKWFAELPQAFRDAVIDQWGKPGDFQMMMHQGKIVIPMVRRGNMVMMPEPARGWGDDPMKLYHDTTLYPHHQYIAAYLWLQKKFGADAMIHLGTHATYEWTPGKQAGLSPSCPPEVLITDIPNH
;
A
#
# COMPACT_ATOMS: atom_id res chain seq x y z
N MET A 1 34.75 12.80 -83.00
CA MET A 1 33.73 11.91 -83.58
C MET A 1 33.64 10.69 -82.70
N MET A 2 32.52 10.58 -81.96
CA MET A 2 31.80 9.38 -81.44
C MET A 2 32.59 8.18 -80.91
N MET A 3 32.26 7.49 -79.82
CA MET A 3 31.08 7.44 -78.94
C MET A 3 31.47 6.48 -77.81
N LYS A 4 31.21 6.83 -76.54
CA LYS A 4 30.92 5.86 -75.45
C LYS A 4 30.35 6.63 -74.26
N LYS A 5 29.06 6.94 -74.35
CA LYS A 5 28.15 7.27 -73.24
C LYS A 5 27.27 6.05 -73.03
N LEU A 6 27.34 5.41 -71.86
CA LEU A 6 26.22 4.84 -71.12
C LEU A 6 26.78 4.07 -69.90
N LEU A 7 26.77 4.70 -68.72
CA LEU A 7 26.60 4.00 -67.45
C LEU A 7 26.23 5.01 -66.35
N ILE A 8 24.99 5.49 -66.39
CA ILE A 8 24.31 6.09 -65.24
C ILE A 8 22.91 5.47 -65.27
N ILE A 9 22.39 5.14 -64.07
CA ILE A 9 21.08 4.55 -63.72
C ILE A 9 21.22 3.11 -63.21
N CYS A 10 21.39 2.96 -61.89
CA CYS A 10 20.72 1.96 -61.03
C CYS A 10 21.21 2.04 -59.57
N ILE A 11 21.12 3.21 -58.93
CA ILE A 11 21.09 3.30 -57.45
C ILE A 11 19.99 4.31 -57.09
N LEU A 12 18.75 3.84 -57.18
CA LEU A 12 17.58 4.49 -56.62
C LEU A 12 16.72 3.36 -56.09
N LEU A 13 16.24 3.52 -54.86
CA LEU A 13 15.38 2.62 -54.08
C LEU A 13 16.14 1.61 -53.19
N LEU A 14 16.65 2.14 -52.08
CA LEU A 14 16.58 1.56 -50.73
C LEU A 14 16.93 2.69 -49.74
N LEU A 15 16.15 3.77 -49.78
CA LEU A 15 16.10 4.69 -48.64
C LEU A 15 15.29 3.97 -47.55
N PRO A 16 15.76 3.91 -46.29
CA PRO A 16 14.85 3.57 -45.20
C PRO A 16 13.70 4.59 -45.25
N ALA A 17 12.46 4.10 -45.32
CA ALA A 17 11.31 4.97 -45.17
C ALA A 17 11.47 5.69 -43.83
N SER A 18 11.78 6.99 -43.86
CA SER A 18 11.71 7.85 -42.69
C SER A 18 10.26 7.78 -42.23
N ALA A 19 10.03 7.17 -41.07
CA ALA A 19 8.72 7.25 -40.42
C ALA A 19 8.31 8.73 -40.38
N PRO A 20 7.06 9.09 -40.74
CA PRO A 20 6.62 10.47 -40.64
C PRO A 20 6.87 10.97 -39.22
N ALA A 21 7.60 12.08 -39.11
CA ALA A 21 7.85 12.70 -37.81
C ALA A 21 6.53 13.23 -37.26
N HIS A 22 6.15 12.78 -36.06
CA HIS A 22 4.96 13.28 -35.38
C HIS A 22 5.09 14.79 -35.13
N GLU A 23 4.01 15.53 -35.31
CA GLU A 23 4.00 16.98 -35.13
C GLU A 23 3.79 17.39 -33.67
N ILE A 24 3.11 16.53 -32.90
CA ILE A 24 2.76 16.71 -31.49
C ILE A 24 3.32 15.56 -30.66
N ALA A 25 4.01 15.89 -29.57
CA ALA A 25 4.38 14.93 -28.53
C ALA A 25 3.54 15.19 -27.26
N LEU A 26 2.71 14.22 -26.87
CA LEU A 26 1.94 14.21 -25.63
C LEU A 26 2.68 13.39 -24.57
N LEU A 27 3.32 14.08 -23.63
CA LEU A 27 4.08 13.47 -22.53
C LEU A 27 3.20 13.43 -21.28
N VAL A 28 2.89 12.24 -20.79
CA VAL A 28 2.03 12.04 -19.63
C VAL A 28 2.66 11.13 -18.61
N ILE A 29 2.24 11.25 -17.35
CA ILE A 29 2.58 10.25 -16.35
C ILE A 29 1.98 8.89 -16.72
N ASP A 30 2.58 7.82 -16.23
CA ASP A 30 2.21 6.45 -16.59
C ASP A 30 0.74 6.13 -16.34
N ASN A 31 0.16 6.60 -15.23
CA ASN A 31 -1.26 6.38 -14.92
C ASN A 31 -2.22 6.96 -15.97
N ASN A 32 -1.78 7.97 -16.71
CA ASN A 32 -2.56 8.62 -17.77
C ASN A 32 -2.22 8.07 -19.16
N SER A 33 -1.21 7.21 -19.29
CA SER A 33 -0.71 6.73 -20.59
C SER A 33 -1.73 5.86 -21.33
N TYR A 34 -2.47 4.98 -20.64
CA TYR A 34 -3.49 4.15 -21.27
C TYR A 34 -4.65 5.01 -21.78
N LEU A 35 -5.19 5.90 -20.95
CA LEU A 35 -6.27 6.80 -21.35
C LEU A 35 -5.85 7.71 -22.52
N SER A 36 -4.63 8.24 -22.50
CA SER A 36 -4.10 9.07 -23.59
C SER A 36 -3.95 8.29 -24.89
N ASN A 37 -3.45 7.05 -24.84
CA ASN A 37 -3.38 6.20 -26.03
C ASN A 37 -4.79 5.86 -26.55
N LEU A 38 -5.72 5.52 -25.66
CA LEU A 38 -7.12 5.25 -26.02
C LEU A 38 -7.81 6.45 -26.68
N ALA A 39 -7.53 7.67 -26.20
CA ALA A 39 -8.00 8.90 -26.82
C ALA A 39 -7.40 9.08 -28.22
N VAL A 40 -6.08 8.98 -28.37
CA VAL A 40 -5.41 9.14 -29.68
C VAL A 40 -5.86 8.08 -30.68
N ASP A 41 -6.02 6.82 -30.25
CA ASP A 41 -6.48 5.74 -31.13
C ASP A 41 -7.93 5.88 -31.58
N GLY A 42 -8.74 6.60 -30.79
CA GLY A 42 -10.12 6.96 -31.11
C GLY A 42 -10.27 8.11 -32.12
N MET A 43 -9.20 8.84 -32.41
CA MET A 43 -9.21 9.93 -33.39
C MET A 43 -9.16 9.42 -34.84
N ALA A 44 -9.56 10.28 -35.78
CA ALA A 44 -9.42 10.01 -37.21
C ALA A 44 -7.95 9.73 -37.59
N ALA A 45 -7.74 8.88 -38.60
CA ALA A 45 -6.40 8.37 -38.95
C ALA A 45 -5.40 9.51 -39.24
N GLU A 46 -5.86 10.50 -40.01
CA GLU A 46 -5.10 11.69 -40.39
C GLU A 46 -4.71 12.57 -39.19
N LEU A 47 -5.42 12.49 -38.06
CA LEU A 47 -5.10 13.24 -36.85
C LEU A 47 -4.19 12.45 -35.92
N LYS A 48 -4.46 11.14 -35.74
CA LYS A 48 -3.68 10.32 -34.81
C LYS A 48 -2.25 10.09 -35.27
N GLU A 49 -2.01 10.02 -36.58
CA GLU A 49 -0.64 9.90 -37.15
C GLU A 49 0.25 11.11 -36.83
N ARG A 50 -0.34 12.24 -36.42
CA ARG A 50 0.37 13.48 -36.06
C ARG A 50 0.83 13.49 -34.60
N ILE A 51 0.38 12.54 -33.78
CA ILE A 51 0.49 12.59 -32.33
C ILE A 51 1.26 11.37 -31.82
N LYS A 52 2.33 11.64 -31.09
CA LYS A 52 3.05 10.63 -30.31
C LYS A 52 2.67 10.76 -28.84
N VAL A 53 2.11 9.70 -28.25
CA VAL A 53 1.97 9.60 -26.80
C VAL A 53 3.24 9.00 -26.22
N VAL A 54 3.75 9.59 -25.14
CA VAL A 54 4.92 9.11 -24.43
C VAL A 54 4.62 9.10 -22.93
N SER A 55 4.84 7.96 -22.30
CA SER A 55 4.74 7.82 -20.84
C SER A 55 6.10 8.07 -20.17
N ALA A 56 6.09 8.54 -18.92
CA ALA A 56 7.31 8.78 -18.16
C ALA A 56 8.18 7.52 -18.00
N GLY A 57 7.56 6.34 -17.84
CA GLY A 57 8.23 5.05 -17.73
C GLY A 57 8.83 4.53 -19.04
N GLU A 58 8.63 5.21 -20.18
CA GLU A 58 9.35 4.93 -21.42
C GLU A 58 10.64 5.75 -21.57
N LEU A 59 10.83 6.77 -20.73
CA LEU A 59 11.98 7.67 -20.82
C LEU A 59 13.19 7.07 -20.12
N GLU A 60 14.19 6.69 -20.91
CA GLU A 60 15.52 6.32 -20.42
C GLU A 60 16.52 7.45 -20.70
N PRO A 61 17.34 7.88 -19.71
CA PRO A 61 18.42 8.83 -19.95
C PRO A 61 19.35 8.34 -21.07
N GLY A 62 19.57 9.17 -22.09
CA GLY A 62 20.37 8.80 -23.27
C GLY A 62 19.65 7.91 -24.31
N GLY A 63 18.36 7.62 -24.14
CA GLY A 63 17.55 6.86 -25.09
C GLY A 63 17.32 7.59 -26.42
N GLU A 64 18.22 7.39 -27.39
CA GLU A 64 18.29 8.16 -28.64
C GLU A 64 17.02 8.11 -29.53
N PRO A 65 16.33 6.97 -29.72
CA PRO A 65 15.19 6.90 -30.63
C PRO A 65 14.00 7.76 -30.18
N LEU A 66 13.57 7.62 -28.93
CA LEU A 66 12.43 8.34 -28.38
C LEU A 66 12.73 9.83 -28.23
N ARG A 67 13.97 10.16 -27.85
CA ARG A 67 14.47 11.55 -27.79
C ARG A 67 14.30 12.25 -29.14
N LYS A 68 14.74 11.62 -30.24
CA LYS A 68 14.61 12.16 -31.60
C LYS A 68 13.16 12.34 -32.02
N GLU A 69 12.27 11.43 -31.63
CA GLU A 69 10.83 11.57 -31.92
C GLU A 69 10.21 12.77 -31.19
N ILE A 70 10.53 12.96 -29.90
CA ILE A 70 10.06 14.12 -29.12
C ILE A 70 10.67 15.42 -29.66
N GLU A 71 11.95 15.41 -30.01
CA GLU A 71 12.66 16.56 -30.56
C GLU A 71 12.21 16.93 -31.97
N ALA A 72 11.62 16.00 -32.73
CA ALA A 72 11.02 16.31 -34.02
C ALA A 72 9.66 17.04 -33.89
N ALA A 73 8.97 16.90 -32.77
CA ALA A 73 7.67 17.54 -32.56
C ALA A 73 7.78 19.07 -32.46
N ARG A 74 6.82 19.78 -33.07
CA ARG A 74 6.74 21.25 -33.03
C ARG A 74 5.96 21.75 -31.82
N VAL A 75 4.98 20.97 -31.37
CA VAL A 75 4.22 21.23 -30.15
C VAL A 75 4.42 20.08 -29.16
N ILE A 76 4.80 20.41 -27.93
CA ILE A 76 4.89 19.47 -26.83
C ILE A 76 3.74 19.78 -25.88
N VAL A 77 2.97 18.76 -25.50
CA VAL A 77 1.92 18.84 -24.50
C VAL A 77 2.37 17.95 -23.35
N VAL A 78 2.63 18.50 -22.18
CA VAL A 78 3.31 17.80 -21.09
C VAL A 78 2.63 17.97 -19.75
N ASP A 79 2.54 16.85 -19.04
CA ASP A 79 2.04 16.76 -17.67
C ASP A 79 3.16 17.00 -16.64
N VAL A 80 3.28 18.25 -16.15
CA VAL A 80 4.36 18.67 -15.23
C VAL A 80 4.00 18.54 -13.74
N MET A 81 3.03 17.69 -13.39
CA MET A 81 2.66 17.46 -11.98
C MET A 81 3.84 16.90 -11.16
N GLY A 82 4.70 16.08 -11.79
CA GLY A 82 5.95 15.58 -11.23
C GLY A 82 7.16 16.17 -11.92
N ARG A 83 8.36 15.91 -11.38
CA ARG A 83 9.61 16.42 -11.97
C ARG A 83 10.15 15.56 -13.11
N ASP A 84 9.82 14.26 -13.18
CA ASP A 84 10.49 13.35 -14.12
C ASP A 84 10.35 13.80 -15.60
N LEU A 85 9.17 14.23 -16.02
CA LEU A 85 8.94 14.72 -17.39
C LEU A 85 9.54 16.11 -17.63
N GLU A 86 9.45 17.01 -16.64
CA GLU A 86 10.06 18.34 -16.69
C GLU A 86 11.59 18.24 -16.81
N ASP A 87 12.21 17.47 -15.93
CA ASP A 87 13.65 17.29 -15.85
C ASP A 87 14.17 16.69 -17.15
N TYR A 88 13.49 15.66 -17.68
CA TYR A 88 13.82 15.08 -18.97
C TYR A 88 13.74 16.11 -20.11
N LEU A 89 12.63 16.85 -20.23
CA LEU A 89 12.48 17.84 -21.30
C LEU A 89 13.54 18.93 -21.23
N THR A 90 13.86 19.41 -20.04
CA THR A 90 14.81 20.52 -19.88
C THR A 90 16.27 20.09 -19.93
N ALA A 91 16.58 18.81 -19.70
CA ALA A 91 17.93 18.28 -19.79
C ALA A 91 18.27 17.69 -21.17
N GLU A 92 17.31 16.99 -21.80
CA GLU A 92 17.58 16.15 -22.96
C GLU A 92 17.07 16.71 -24.28
N ILE A 93 16.06 17.59 -24.28
CA ILE A 93 15.42 18.07 -25.52
C ILE A 93 15.82 19.53 -25.78
N ASP A 94 16.21 19.86 -27.02
CA ASP A 94 16.30 21.26 -27.43
C ASP A 94 14.88 21.85 -27.55
N LEU A 95 14.51 22.69 -26.59
CA LEU A 95 13.20 23.32 -26.52
C LEU A 95 13.07 24.54 -27.44
N SER A 96 14.14 24.94 -28.13
CA SER A 96 14.18 26.13 -28.99
C SER A 96 13.16 26.04 -30.14
N GLY A 97 12.32 27.07 -30.26
CA GLY A 97 11.31 27.17 -31.32
C GLY A 97 10.09 26.24 -31.15
N LYS A 98 9.98 25.53 -30.04
CA LYS A 98 8.83 24.66 -29.72
C LYS A 98 7.77 25.41 -28.91
N THR A 99 6.51 25.04 -29.11
CA THR A 99 5.41 25.45 -28.21
C THR A 99 5.18 24.37 -27.18
N ILE A 100 5.21 24.70 -25.88
CA ILE A 100 5.14 23.70 -24.81
C ILE A 100 3.95 24.02 -23.91
N TYR A 101 2.92 23.18 -23.94
CA TYR A 101 1.75 23.30 -23.05
C TYR A 101 1.97 22.48 -21.77
N ALA A 102 1.87 23.15 -20.62
CA ALA A 102 1.86 22.51 -19.30
C ALA A 102 0.42 22.20 -18.87
N LEU A 103 0.08 20.92 -18.70
CA LEU A 103 -1.29 20.45 -18.44
C LEU A 103 -1.74 20.65 -16.99
N ARG A 104 -0.80 20.71 -16.03
CA ARG A 104 -1.05 20.85 -14.59
C ARG A 104 -0.01 21.79 -13.98
N GLY A 105 -0.23 22.23 -12.74
CA GLY A 105 0.77 22.98 -11.97
C GLY A 105 1.96 22.10 -11.61
N SER A 106 3.15 22.69 -11.53
CA SER A 106 4.39 22.05 -11.09
C SER A 106 4.82 22.56 -9.71
N TYR A 107 6.01 22.14 -9.27
CA TYR A 107 6.63 22.66 -8.06
C TYR A 107 7.05 24.14 -8.18
N ASP A 108 7.36 24.61 -9.39
CA ASP A 108 7.76 26.00 -9.67
C ASP A 108 7.27 26.47 -11.06
N ASP A 109 5.98 26.79 -11.13
CA ASP A 109 5.34 27.33 -12.33
C ASP A 109 6.05 28.60 -12.86
N VAL A 110 6.65 29.40 -11.97
CA VAL A 110 7.33 30.65 -12.35
C VAL A 110 8.61 30.36 -13.10
N ALA A 111 9.41 29.40 -12.64
CA ALA A 111 10.60 28.94 -13.34
C ALA A 111 10.24 28.33 -14.70
N LEU A 112 9.21 27.49 -14.76
CA LEU A 112 8.77 26.88 -16.03
C LEU A 112 8.28 27.91 -17.05
N LYS A 113 7.52 28.92 -16.62
CA LYS A 113 7.12 30.04 -17.49
C LYS A 113 8.32 30.78 -18.07
N LYS A 114 9.38 31.01 -17.26
CA LYS A 114 10.63 31.62 -17.74
C LYS A 114 11.36 30.75 -18.77
N LYS A 115 11.21 29.42 -18.69
CA LYS A 115 11.71 28.45 -19.67
C LYS A 115 10.79 28.29 -20.89
N GLY A 116 9.70 29.06 -21.00
CA GLY A 116 8.80 29.07 -22.16
C GLY A 116 7.60 28.11 -22.08
N PHE A 117 7.35 27.49 -20.93
CA PHE A 117 6.17 26.64 -20.74
C PHE A 117 4.89 27.49 -20.64
N LEU A 118 3.86 27.09 -21.39
CA LEU A 118 2.55 27.74 -21.45
C LEU A 118 1.56 27.03 -20.53
N PHE A 119 1.12 27.73 -19.50
CA PHE A 119 0.02 27.30 -18.63
C PHE A 119 -1.30 27.84 -19.19
N ASP A 120 -1.73 27.26 -20.30
CA ASP A 120 -2.99 27.62 -20.98
C ASP A 120 -4.17 26.96 -20.26
N ASN A 121 -5.08 27.77 -19.72
CA ASN A 121 -6.21 27.26 -18.96
C ASN A 121 -7.18 26.43 -19.80
N GLU A 122 -7.45 26.80 -21.05
CA GLU A 122 -8.41 26.08 -21.89
C GLU A 122 -7.88 24.68 -22.23
N VAL A 123 -6.60 24.58 -22.62
CA VAL A 123 -5.96 23.28 -22.88
C VAL A 123 -5.87 22.46 -21.59
N ALA A 124 -5.44 23.08 -20.49
CA ALA A 124 -5.30 22.39 -19.21
C ALA A 124 -6.63 21.92 -18.63
N ASP A 125 -7.74 22.65 -18.84
CA ASP A 125 -9.06 22.31 -18.29
C ASP A 125 -9.64 21.01 -18.84
N TYR A 126 -9.40 20.70 -20.12
CA TYR A 126 -9.70 19.38 -20.68
C TYR A 126 -8.96 18.28 -19.93
N PHE A 127 -7.68 18.49 -19.64
CA PHE A 127 -6.88 17.49 -18.92
C PHE A 127 -7.22 17.42 -17.44
N ARG A 128 -7.65 18.51 -16.79
CA ARG A 128 -8.11 18.49 -15.38
C ARG A 128 -9.36 17.63 -15.20
N HIS A 129 -10.20 17.53 -16.23
CA HIS A 129 -11.38 16.67 -16.25
C HIS A 129 -11.11 15.40 -17.07
N LEU A 130 -10.09 14.62 -16.67
CA LEU A 130 -9.62 13.44 -17.41
C LEU A 130 -10.76 12.53 -17.90
N SER A 131 -10.98 12.51 -19.21
CA SER A 131 -11.78 11.53 -19.92
C SER A 131 -11.18 11.33 -21.31
N ARG A 132 -11.60 10.26 -21.99
CA ARG A 132 -11.17 10.00 -23.37
C ARG A 132 -11.58 11.17 -24.27
N GLU A 133 -12.83 11.59 -24.17
CA GLU A 133 -13.43 12.66 -24.97
C GLU A 133 -12.72 14.00 -24.74
N ASN A 134 -12.37 14.32 -23.49
CA ASN A 134 -11.68 15.57 -23.19
C ASN A 134 -10.24 15.58 -23.71
N ILE A 135 -9.50 14.47 -23.63
CA ILE A 135 -8.15 14.39 -24.20
C ILE A 135 -8.20 14.47 -25.73
N GLU A 136 -9.16 13.80 -26.38
CA GLU A 136 -9.36 13.92 -27.83
C GLU A 136 -9.62 15.37 -28.24
N ASN A 137 -10.50 16.08 -27.55
CA ASN A 137 -10.83 17.47 -27.86
C ASN A 137 -9.71 18.45 -27.50
N MET A 138 -8.94 18.19 -26.44
CA MET A 138 -7.71 18.91 -26.13
C MET A 138 -6.71 18.84 -27.29
N LEU A 139 -6.48 17.64 -27.82
CA LEU A 139 -5.54 17.45 -28.94
C LEU A 139 -6.08 18.07 -30.23
N ARG A 140 -7.39 17.99 -30.50
CA ARG A 140 -8.04 18.70 -31.61
C ARG A 140 -7.88 20.22 -31.49
N LEU A 141 -8.04 20.78 -30.28
CA LEU A 141 -7.81 22.20 -30.02
C LEU A 141 -6.36 22.60 -30.30
N VAL A 142 -5.39 21.79 -29.88
CA VAL A 142 -3.97 22.03 -30.17
C VAL A 142 -3.71 21.97 -31.69
N ILE A 143 -4.26 20.98 -32.39
CA ILE A 143 -4.14 20.87 -33.85
C ILE A 143 -4.77 22.08 -34.55
N HIS A 144 -5.96 22.48 -34.13
CA HIS A 144 -6.68 23.63 -34.64
C HIS A 144 -5.85 24.92 -34.57
N ARG A 145 -5.20 25.16 -33.43
CA ARG A 145 -4.43 26.37 -33.17
C ARG A 145 -3.11 26.45 -33.93
N HIS A 146 -2.44 25.32 -34.15
CA HIS A 146 -1.04 25.31 -34.60
C HIS A 146 -0.83 24.80 -36.02
N PHE A 147 -1.76 24.03 -36.56
CA PHE A 147 -1.52 23.32 -37.80
C PHE A 147 -2.68 23.32 -38.79
N ASP A 148 -3.93 23.14 -38.34
CA ASP A 148 -5.09 23.07 -39.25
C ASP A 148 -6.36 23.69 -38.63
N PRO A 149 -6.70 24.94 -38.99
CA PRO A 149 -7.88 25.62 -38.45
C PRO A 149 -9.21 24.99 -38.90
N ALA A 150 -9.21 24.06 -39.87
CA ALA A 150 -10.41 23.32 -40.25
C ALA A 150 -10.77 22.20 -39.26
N VAL A 151 -9.83 21.76 -38.42
CA VAL A 151 -10.10 20.77 -37.38
C VAL A 151 -11.01 21.37 -36.32
N SER A 152 -12.17 20.74 -36.12
CA SER A 152 -13.13 21.11 -35.06
C SER A 152 -12.86 20.33 -33.77
N PHE A 153 -13.19 20.97 -32.65
CA PHE A 153 -13.16 20.41 -31.30
C PHE A 153 -14.47 20.75 -30.58
N ALA A 154 -14.93 19.85 -29.73
CA ALA A 154 -16.10 20.06 -28.90
C ALA A 154 -15.72 20.73 -27.56
N PRO A 155 -16.65 21.46 -26.89
CA PRO A 155 -16.41 22.05 -25.58
C PRO A 155 -16.05 21.02 -24.50
N LEU A 156 -15.38 21.50 -23.45
CA LEU A 156 -15.07 20.75 -22.23
C LEU A 156 -16.30 20.04 -21.68
N GLN A 157 -16.15 18.76 -21.33
CA GLN A 157 -17.14 18.00 -20.59
C GLN A 157 -16.73 17.90 -19.11
N PRO A 158 -17.39 18.63 -18.18
CA PRO A 158 -17.05 18.56 -16.76
C PRO A 158 -17.28 17.15 -16.20
N ARG A 159 -16.39 16.72 -15.32
CA ARG A 159 -16.54 15.49 -14.53
C ARG A 159 -16.90 15.82 -13.10
N LEU A 160 -17.67 14.93 -12.47
CA LEU A 160 -17.97 15.03 -11.05
C LEU A 160 -16.65 14.93 -10.25
N GLY A 161 -16.35 15.96 -9.46
CA GLY A 161 -15.14 16.02 -8.63
C GLY A 161 -15.27 15.37 -7.25
N LEU A 162 -16.50 15.13 -6.81
CA LEU A 162 -16.85 14.58 -5.50
C LEU A 162 -18.09 13.69 -5.65
N GLY A 163 -18.02 12.44 -5.20
CA GLY A 163 -19.14 11.53 -5.31
C GLY A 163 -18.86 10.13 -4.78
N LEU A 164 -19.78 9.22 -5.11
CA LEU A 164 -19.73 7.80 -4.77
C LEU A 164 -19.76 6.96 -6.05
N HIS A 165 -19.00 5.87 -6.04
CA HIS A 165 -18.87 4.94 -7.16
C HIS A 165 -19.23 3.53 -6.72
N HIS A 166 -19.76 2.73 -7.63
CA HIS A 166 -19.81 1.28 -7.46
C HIS A 166 -19.84 0.58 -8.83
N PRO A 167 -19.09 -0.52 -9.04
CA PRO A 167 -19.02 -1.21 -10.35
C PRO A 167 -20.36 -1.71 -10.91
N GLU A 168 -21.32 -2.02 -10.04
CA GLU A 168 -22.67 -2.47 -10.41
C GLU A 168 -23.72 -1.36 -10.44
N ALA A 169 -23.36 -0.13 -10.09
CA ALA A 169 -24.28 0.99 -10.19
C ALA A 169 -24.39 1.47 -11.65
N PRO A 170 -25.56 1.94 -12.09
CA PRO A 170 -25.73 2.45 -13.45
C PRO A 170 -24.96 3.75 -13.68
N ASP A 171 -24.82 4.59 -12.64
CA ASP A 171 -24.20 5.90 -12.68
C ASP A 171 -23.50 6.21 -11.35
N LEU A 172 -22.68 7.26 -11.33
CA LEU A 172 -22.11 7.83 -10.11
C LEU A 172 -23.21 8.51 -9.27
N PHE A 173 -23.04 8.52 -7.95
CA PHE A 173 -23.94 9.24 -7.05
C PHE A 173 -23.26 10.49 -6.50
N SER A 174 -24.01 11.60 -6.45
CA SER A 174 -23.57 12.86 -5.83
C SER A 174 -23.97 12.98 -4.36
N ASP A 175 -24.82 12.07 -3.85
CA ASP A 175 -25.31 12.08 -2.48
C ASP A 175 -25.35 10.67 -1.86
N VAL A 176 -25.10 10.60 -0.55
CA VAL A 176 -25.03 9.33 0.19
C VAL A 176 -26.38 8.67 0.37
N ALA A 177 -27.48 9.43 0.42
CA ALA A 177 -28.81 8.87 0.66
C ALA A 177 -29.28 8.02 -0.54
N SER A 178 -29.08 8.52 -1.75
CA SER A 178 -29.35 7.80 -3.00
C SER A 178 -28.48 6.55 -3.13
N PHE A 179 -27.19 6.65 -2.82
CA PHE A 179 -26.29 5.49 -2.83
C PHE A 179 -26.74 4.41 -1.84
N LEU A 180 -27.02 4.78 -0.59
CA LEU A 180 -27.44 3.83 0.45
C LEU A 180 -28.79 3.18 0.11
N LYS A 181 -29.73 3.93 -0.48
CA LYS A 181 -31.00 3.39 -0.95
C LYS A 181 -30.79 2.37 -2.07
N TRP A 182 -29.91 2.67 -3.02
CA TRP A 182 -29.55 1.75 -4.09
C TRP A 182 -28.84 0.50 -3.55
N GLN A 183 -27.85 0.67 -2.67
CA GLN A 183 -27.11 -0.43 -2.03
C GLN A 183 -28.05 -1.36 -1.26
N ALA A 184 -29.00 -0.80 -0.50
CA ALA A 184 -29.99 -1.57 0.26
C ALA A 184 -30.95 -2.38 -0.63
N ALA A 185 -31.13 -2.00 -1.89
CA ALA A 185 -31.96 -2.72 -2.85
C ALA A 185 -31.22 -3.83 -3.60
N ARG A 186 -29.89 -3.94 -3.44
CA ARG A 186 -29.10 -4.97 -4.14
C ARG A 186 -29.37 -6.37 -3.57
N PRO A 187 -29.42 -7.41 -4.44
CA PRO A 187 -29.46 -8.79 -3.98
C PRO A 187 -28.26 -9.12 -3.08
N GLY A 188 -28.50 -9.76 -1.95
CA GLY A 188 -27.44 -10.18 -1.02
C GLY A 188 -26.90 -9.06 -0.11
N HIS A 189 -27.47 -7.84 -0.16
CA HIS A 189 -27.19 -6.83 0.84
C HIS A 189 -27.66 -7.29 2.22
N ASP A 190 -26.79 -7.14 3.21
CA ASP A 190 -27.08 -7.43 4.60
C ASP A 190 -26.69 -6.21 5.45
N PRO A 191 -27.65 -5.52 6.06
CA PRO A 191 -27.37 -4.33 6.86
C PRO A 191 -26.60 -4.64 8.16
N GLN A 192 -26.48 -5.91 8.56
CA GLN A 192 -25.68 -6.32 9.73
C GLN A 192 -24.19 -6.43 9.43
N LYS A 193 -23.79 -6.48 8.14
CA LYS A 193 -22.38 -6.49 7.75
C LYS A 193 -21.73 -5.13 8.04
N PRO A 194 -20.47 -5.12 8.52
CA PRO A 194 -19.76 -3.88 8.80
C PRO A 194 -19.61 -3.04 7.53
N ARG A 195 -19.77 -1.73 7.67
CA ARG A 195 -19.58 -0.78 6.58
C ARG A 195 -18.12 -0.32 6.51
N LEU A 196 -17.49 -0.57 5.37
CA LEU A 196 -16.14 -0.12 5.07
C LEU A 196 -16.20 1.10 4.16
N GLY A 197 -15.69 2.24 4.63
CA GLY A 197 -15.45 3.39 3.76
C GLY A 197 -14.21 3.13 2.89
N LEU A 198 -14.30 3.42 1.60
CA LEU A 198 -13.16 3.34 0.68
C LEU A 198 -12.94 4.73 0.06
N LEU A 199 -11.89 5.43 0.49
CA LEU A 199 -11.62 6.80 0.06
C LEU A 199 -10.51 6.84 -0.99
N PHE A 200 -10.76 7.46 -2.14
CA PHE A 200 -9.80 7.50 -3.27
C PHE A 200 -9.94 8.77 -4.11
N TYR A 201 -9.02 8.97 -5.06
CA TYR A 201 -9.05 10.13 -5.95
C TYR A 201 -9.94 9.87 -7.18
N SER A 202 -10.62 10.90 -7.69
CA SER A 202 -11.45 10.80 -8.90
C SER A 202 -10.69 10.28 -10.14
N SER A 203 -9.36 10.43 -10.17
CA SER A 203 -8.50 9.90 -11.23
C SER A 203 -8.57 8.37 -11.36
N TYR A 204 -8.94 7.65 -10.30
CA TYR A 204 -9.11 6.19 -10.36
C TYR A 204 -10.34 5.80 -11.19
N LEU A 205 -11.28 6.71 -11.44
CA LEU A 205 -12.46 6.48 -12.29
C LEU A 205 -12.14 6.76 -13.76
N THR A 206 -10.96 6.36 -14.20
CA THR A 206 -10.53 6.42 -15.60
C THR A 206 -10.15 5.02 -16.09
N PRO A 207 -10.32 4.74 -17.39
CA PRO A 207 -9.88 3.49 -17.99
C PRO A 207 -8.42 3.16 -17.60
N GLY A 208 -8.16 1.90 -17.25
CA GLY A 208 -6.85 1.43 -16.82
C GLY A 208 -6.53 1.68 -15.34
N GLN A 209 -7.37 2.42 -14.61
CA GLN A 209 -7.25 2.60 -13.16
C GLN A 209 -8.52 2.16 -12.41
N GLN A 210 -9.67 2.13 -13.07
CA GLN A 210 -10.95 1.82 -12.44
C GLN A 210 -11.10 0.32 -12.18
N GLU A 211 -10.58 -0.52 -13.07
CA GLU A 211 -10.79 -1.97 -13.04
C GLU A 211 -10.19 -2.62 -11.77
N PRO A 212 -8.97 -2.28 -11.31
CA PRO A 212 -8.45 -2.76 -10.02
C PRO A 212 -9.23 -2.23 -8.81
N LEU A 213 -9.75 -1.00 -8.87
CA LEU A 213 -10.60 -0.44 -7.82
C LEU A 213 -11.92 -1.21 -7.73
N ASP A 214 -12.53 -1.50 -8.88
CA ASP A 214 -13.75 -2.31 -9.00
C ASP A 214 -13.52 -3.73 -8.49
N TYR A 215 -12.37 -4.33 -8.78
CA TYR A 215 -11.94 -5.61 -8.21
C TYR A 215 -11.87 -5.54 -6.68
N LEU A 216 -11.22 -4.51 -6.12
CA LEU A 216 -11.09 -4.35 -4.67
C LEU A 216 -12.46 -4.18 -4.00
N ILE A 217 -13.36 -3.37 -4.57
CA ILE A 217 -14.73 -3.19 -4.06
C ILE A 217 -15.45 -4.53 -4.01
N LYS A 218 -15.48 -5.27 -5.11
CA LYS A 218 -16.13 -6.59 -5.18
C LYS A 218 -15.53 -7.57 -4.18
N ARG A 219 -14.20 -7.65 -4.10
CA ARG A 219 -13.51 -8.58 -3.21
C ARG A 219 -13.80 -8.28 -1.73
N LEU A 220 -13.93 -7.01 -1.35
CA LEU A 220 -14.35 -6.59 -0.01
C LEU A 220 -15.82 -6.95 0.26
N GLU A 221 -16.72 -6.78 -0.70
CA GLU A 221 -18.12 -7.21 -0.55
C GLU A 221 -18.26 -8.73 -0.38
N GLU A 222 -17.51 -9.51 -1.17
CA GLU A 222 -17.40 -10.97 -1.03
C GLU A 222 -16.82 -11.39 0.32
N ALA A 223 -15.90 -10.59 0.89
CA ALA A 223 -15.39 -10.79 2.24
C ALA A 223 -16.42 -10.46 3.34
N GLY A 224 -17.58 -9.89 3.00
CA GLY A 224 -18.66 -9.60 3.93
C GLY A 224 -18.67 -8.16 4.44
N PHE A 225 -18.14 -7.20 3.68
CA PHE A 225 -18.29 -5.76 3.96
C PHE A 225 -19.43 -5.13 3.16
N ASN A 226 -20.08 -4.13 3.72
CA ASN A 226 -20.85 -3.16 2.94
C ASN A 226 -19.88 -2.03 2.55
N VAL A 227 -19.47 -1.95 1.29
CA VAL A 227 -18.46 -0.95 0.89
C VAL A 227 -19.14 0.38 0.55
N LEU A 228 -18.54 1.49 0.98
CA LEU A 228 -18.94 2.86 0.64
C LEU A 228 -17.79 3.57 -0.10
N PRO A 229 -17.67 3.40 -1.43
CA PRO A 229 -16.57 3.96 -2.22
C PRO A 229 -16.79 5.44 -2.50
N CYS A 230 -16.02 6.30 -1.85
CA CYS A 230 -16.08 7.75 -1.92
C CYS A 230 -14.87 8.30 -2.66
N PHE A 231 -15.10 9.25 -3.56
CA PHE A 231 -14.02 9.98 -4.22
C PHE A 231 -14.16 11.49 -4.10
N GLY A 232 -13.03 12.19 -4.10
CA GLY A 232 -12.97 13.64 -4.18
C GLY A 232 -11.97 14.24 -3.20
N ASN A 233 -12.19 15.50 -2.82
CA ASN A 233 -11.41 16.11 -1.76
C ASN A 233 -11.71 15.42 -0.42
N ASP A 234 -10.67 15.04 0.32
CA ASP A 234 -10.77 14.23 1.54
C ASP A 234 -11.74 14.82 2.57
N GLN A 235 -11.61 16.11 2.87
CA GLN A 235 -12.48 16.77 3.84
C GLN A 235 -13.94 16.75 3.38
N GLN A 236 -14.20 17.15 2.13
CA GLN A 236 -15.56 17.19 1.59
C GLN A 236 -16.20 15.80 1.51
N ALA A 237 -15.41 14.78 1.16
CA ALA A 237 -15.89 13.40 1.10
C ALA A 237 -16.22 12.85 2.50
N ILE A 238 -15.39 13.14 3.49
CA ILE A 238 -15.66 12.77 4.89
C ILE A 238 -16.95 13.44 5.36
N GLU A 239 -17.08 14.76 5.20
CA GLU A 239 -18.24 15.53 5.64
C GLU A 239 -19.53 15.11 4.92
N SER A 240 -19.47 14.87 3.61
CA SER A 240 -20.66 14.62 2.78
C SER A 240 -21.13 13.16 2.84
N PHE A 241 -20.19 12.22 2.99
CA PHE A 241 -20.49 10.79 2.77
C PHE A 241 -20.16 9.89 3.96
N LEU A 242 -19.18 10.24 4.79
CA LEU A 242 -18.72 9.38 5.89
C LEU A 242 -19.28 9.78 7.25
N LEU A 243 -19.64 11.06 7.44
CA LEU A 243 -20.34 11.56 8.62
C LEU A 243 -21.85 11.70 8.34
N ASP A 244 -22.66 11.47 9.37
CA ASP A 244 -24.08 11.79 9.35
C ASP A 244 -24.37 13.22 9.80
N ASP A 245 -25.63 13.63 9.70
CA ASP A 245 -26.07 15.00 10.03
C ASP A 245 -25.85 15.35 11.52
N LYS A 246 -25.56 14.35 12.37
CA LYS A 246 -25.23 14.50 13.79
C LYS A 246 -23.73 14.44 14.04
N GLY A 247 -22.91 14.31 13.00
CA GLY A 247 -21.46 14.17 13.09
C GLY A 247 -21.01 12.80 13.56
N LYS A 248 -21.84 11.76 13.44
CA LYS A 248 -21.46 10.38 13.75
C LYS A 248 -20.98 9.67 12.48
N ALA A 249 -19.98 8.79 12.62
CA ALA A 249 -19.55 7.93 11.53
C ALA A 249 -20.68 7.05 10.96
N ARG A 250 -20.73 6.99 9.63
CA ARG A 250 -21.56 6.05 8.86
C ARG A 250 -20.85 4.73 8.59
N VAL A 251 -19.54 4.68 8.80
CA VAL A 251 -18.66 3.54 8.54
C VAL A 251 -18.04 3.03 9.83
N ASP A 252 -17.60 1.77 9.84
CA ASP A 252 -16.95 1.12 10.98
C ASP A 252 -15.41 1.07 10.83
N ILE A 253 -14.92 1.24 9.60
CA ILE A 253 -13.49 1.28 9.25
C ILE A 253 -13.32 2.05 7.94
N LEU A 254 -12.18 2.71 7.77
CA LEU A 254 -11.84 3.45 6.54
C LEU A 254 -10.58 2.87 5.90
N LEU A 255 -10.66 2.54 4.61
CA LEU A 255 -9.52 2.20 3.77
C LEU A 255 -9.24 3.39 2.84
N ALA A 256 -8.09 4.04 2.98
CA ALA A 256 -7.82 5.32 2.32
C ALA A 256 -6.65 5.23 1.34
N PHE A 257 -6.92 5.36 0.04
CA PHE A 257 -5.90 5.61 -0.99
C PHE A 257 -5.47 7.09 -1.04
N SER A 258 -6.25 7.98 -0.42
CA SER A 258 -6.00 9.41 -0.30
C SER A 258 -5.42 9.79 1.08
N LEU A 259 -5.64 11.00 1.59
CA LEU A 259 -5.04 11.53 2.83
C LEU A 259 -3.49 11.62 2.80
N LYS A 260 -2.90 11.66 1.60
CA LYS A 260 -1.44 11.65 1.38
C LYS A 260 -0.79 13.03 1.29
N PHE A 261 -1.50 14.00 0.74
CA PHE A 261 -0.94 15.33 0.42
C PHE A 261 -1.51 16.45 1.29
N TYR A 262 -2.69 16.22 1.87
CA TYR A 262 -3.41 17.15 2.72
C TYR A 262 -3.65 16.54 4.09
N SER A 263 -2.61 15.90 4.64
CA SER A 263 -2.60 15.28 5.97
C SER A 263 -3.35 16.14 7.00
N ALA A 264 -3.79 15.55 8.12
CA ALA A 264 -4.57 16.15 9.22
C ALA A 264 -4.04 17.47 9.86
N LEU A 265 -3.14 18.18 9.20
CA LEU A 265 -2.61 19.50 9.49
C LEU A 265 -3.63 20.63 9.36
N THR A 266 -4.73 20.49 8.59
CA THR A 266 -5.81 21.47 8.69
C THR A 266 -6.60 21.20 9.97
N PRO A 267 -6.86 22.21 10.83
CA PRO A 267 -7.62 22.01 12.06
C PRO A 267 -8.98 21.36 11.83
N LYS A 268 -9.58 21.65 10.68
CA LYS A 268 -10.89 21.14 10.27
C LYS A 268 -10.86 19.65 9.92
N LEU A 269 -9.94 19.21 9.07
CA LEU A 269 -9.81 17.78 8.75
C LEU A 269 -9.46 16.96 10.01
N ALA A 270 -8.59 17.49 10.89
CA ALA A 270 -8.30 16.84 12.17
C ALA A 270 -9.53 16.69 13.07
N GLU A 271 -10.44 17.65 13.05
CA GLU A 271 -11.70 17.59 13.78
C GLU A 271 -12.65 16.54 13.17
N ASP A 272 -12.75 16.49 11.84
CA ASP A 272 -13.64 15.55 11.15
C ASP A 272 -13.14 14.10 11.27
N LEU A 273 -11.82 13.87 11.26
CA LEU A 273 -11.24 12.56 11.56
C LEU A 273 -11.51 12.12 13.01
N ARG A 274 -11.45 13.06 13.97
CA ARG A 274 -11.82 12.79 15.38
C ARG A 274 -13.31 12.50 15.57
N LYS A 275 -14.18 13.10 14.76
CA LYS A 275 -15.62 12.78 14.75
C LYS A 275 -15.89 11.41 14.13
N LEU A 276 -15.09 11.04 13.13
CA LEU A 276 -15.19 9.73 12.50
C LEU A 276 -14.84 8.62 13.50
N ASP A 277 -13.76 8.77 14.27
CA ASP A 277 -13.42 7.87 15.39
C ASP A 277 -13.43 6.37 15.01
N VAL A 278 -12.92 6.06 13.81
CA VAL A 278 -12.75 4.68 13.31
C VAL A 278 -11.30 4.43 12.92
N PRO A 279 -10.84 3.16 12.88
CA PRO A 279 -9.53 2.82 12.34
C PRO A 279 -9.43 3.24 10.86
N ILE A 280 -8.30 3.82 10.49
CA ILE A 280 -8.03 4.27 9.11
C ILE A 280 -6.79 3.56 8.59
N ILE A 281 -6.98 2.63 7.66
CA ILE A 281 -5.91 1.86 7.03
C ILE A 281 -5.37 2.62 5.82
N SER A 282 -4.06 2.78 5.74
CA SER A 282 -3.38 3.39 4.59
C SER A 282 -3.30 2.41 3.42
N ALA A 283 -4.09 2.67 2.37
CA ALA A 283 -4.02 1.94 1.12
C ALA A 283 -3.04 2.59 0.14
N ILE A 284 -2.16 1.77 -0.41
CA ILE A 284 -1.09 2.23 -1.30
C ILE A 284 -1.34 1.68 -2.70
N SER A 285 -1.42 2.60 -3.67
CA SER A 285 -1.18 2.32 -5.07
C SER A 285 0.22 2.82 -5.38
N LEU A 286 1.13 1.95 -5.82
CA LEU A 286 2.49 2.34 -6.18
C LEU A 286 2.45 3.29 -7.38
N TYR A 287 3.22 4.37 -7.28
CA TYR A 287 3.24 5.40 -8.32
C TYR A 287 4.18 5.06 -9.46
N LYS A 288 5.29 4.36 -9.22
CA LYS A 288 6.29 4.03 -10.24
C LYS A 288 6.29 2.55 -10.58
N ASP A 289 6.52 1.70 -9.57
CA ASP A 289 6.89 0.30 -9.77
C ASP A 289 5.70 -0.54 -10.25
N THR A 290 6.02 -1.53 -11.09
CA THR A 290 5.09 -2.60 -11.45
C THR A 290 4.91 -3.61 -10.31
N VAL A 291 3.86 -4.44 -10.39
CA VAL A 291 3.65 -5.51 -9.41
C VAL A 291 4.89 -6.43 -9.31
N GLU A 292 5.47 -6.79 -10.46
CA GLU A 292 6.63 -7.68 -10.57
C GLU A 292 7.89 -7.03 -9.99
N GLU A 293 8.15 -5.76 -10.31
CA GLU A 293 9.27 -5.01 -9.73
C GLU A 293 9.14 -4.89 -8.21
N TRP A 294 7.93 -4.57 -7.71
CA TRP A 294 7.68 -4.54 -6.27
C TRP A 294 7.90 -5.90 -5.62
N ARG A 295 7.42 -7.00 -6.22
CA ARG A 295 7.61 -8.38 -5.70
C ARG A 295 9.10 -8.71 -5.55
N GLN A 296 9.91 -8.38 -6.55
CA GLN A 296 11.34 -8.68 -6.59
C GLN A 296 12.20 -7.70 -5.77
N SER A 297 11.69 -6.51 -5.46
CA SER A 297 12.42 -5.48 -4.74
C SER A 297 12.67 -5.86 -3.27
N PRO A 298 13.92 -5.92 -2.78
CA PRO A 298 14.21 -6.06 -1.34
C PRO A 298 13.93 -4.77 -0.56
N VAL A 299 13.76 -3.63 -1.25
CA VAL A 299 13.36 -2.37 -0.62
C VAL A 299 11.83 -2.31 -0.48
N GLY A 300 11.09 -2.87 -1.44
CA GLY A 300 9.66 -2.67 -1.58
C GLY A 300 9.37 -1.29 -2.15
N ILE A 301 8.82 -0.38 -1.34
CA ILE A 301 8.53 1.00 -1.77
C ILE A 301 9.81 1.83 -1.89
N GLY A 302 10.06 2.40 -3.08
CA GLY A 302 11.25 3.22 -3.32
C GLY A 302 11.32 4.48 -2.43
N PRO A 303 12.53 4.96 -2.07
CA PRO A 303 12.72 6.07 -1.11
C PRO A 303 11.99 7.36 -1.45
N ARG A 304 11.81 7.67 -2.74
CA ARG A 304 11.04 8.85 -3.17
C ARG A 304 9.58 8.72 -2.73
N GLU A 305 8.96 7.55 -2.92
CA GLU A 305 7.54 7.34 -2.64
C GLU A 305 7.22 7.19 -1.16
N VAL A 306 8.19 6.74 -0.33
CA VAL A 306 8.00 6.58 1.12
C VAL A 306 7.46 7.86 1.78
N ALA A 307 7.90 9.03 1.32
CA ALA A 307 7.48 10.32 1.88
C ALA A 307 5.95 10.51 1.85
N TRP A 308 5.30 10.24 0.71
CA TRP A 308 3.85 10.46 0.59
C TRP A 308 3.01 9.19 0.79
N THR A 309 3.61 8.00 0.69
CA THR A 309 2.88 6.73 0.89
C THR A 309 2.91 6.24 2.34
N MET A 310 3.92 6.63 3.12
CA MET A 310 4.03 6.24 4.54
C MET A 310 4.08 7.46 5.46
N ALA A 311 5.08 8.34 5.31
CA ALA A 311 5.32 9.40 6.29
C ALA A 311 4.16 10.41 6.41
N SER A 312 3.60 10.89 5.30
CA SER A 312 2.45 11.82 5.34
C SER A 312 1.15 11.19 5.88
N PRO A 313 0.76 9.97 5.47
CA PRO A 313 -0.32 9.22 6.11
C PRO A 313 -0.13 8.99 7.62
N GLU A 314 1.08 8.63 8.06
CA GLU A 314 1.40 8.40 9.49
C GLU A 314 1.24 9.68 10.33
N ILE A 315 1.63 10.84 9.81
CA ILE A 315 1.36 12.15 10.45
C ILE A 315 -0.14 12.36 10.67
N SER A 316 -0.97 11.79 9.81
CA SER A 316 -2.43 11.88 9.91
C SER A 316 -3.06 10.79 10.78
N GLY A 317 -2.25 9.90 11.37
CA GLY A 317 -2.71 8.79 12.21
C GLY A 317 -3.24 7.59 11.43
N LEU A 318 -2.93 7.47 10.13
CA LEU A 318 -3.26 6.26 9.38
C LEU A 318 -2.33 5.12 9.79
N ILE A 319 -2.88 3.91 9.85
CA ILE A 319 -2.17 2.71 10.31
C ILE A 319 -2.05 1.68 9.18
N GLU A 320 -1.20 0.67 9.40
CA GLU A 320 -1.06 -0.53 8.56
C GLU A 320 -0.91 -0.25 7.04
N PRO A 321 0.12 0.51 6.62
CA PRO A 321 0.35 0.82 5.22
C PRO A 321 0.44 -0.45 4.36
N SER A 322 -0.49 -0.58 3.42
CA SER A 322 -0.68 -1.81 2.63
C SER A 322 -0.65 -1.50 1.14
N VAL A 323 0.28 -2.11 0.40
CA VAL A 323 0.32 -2.03 -1.07
C VAL A 323 -0.80 -2.89 -1.64
N LEU A 324 -1.82 -2.25 -2.23
CA LEU A 324 -3.00 -2.93 -2.78
C LEU A 324 -3.09 -2.83 -4.30
N MET A 325 -2.40 -1.87 -4.91
CA MET A 325 -2.33 -1.69 -6.35
C MET A 325 -0.92 -1.31 -6.76
N ALA A 326 -0.51 -1.71 -7.96
CA ALA A 326 0.72 -1.27 -8.60
C ALA A 326 0.52 -1.27 -10.11
N LYS A 327 1.52 -0.88 -10.89
CA LYS A 327 1.39 -0.84 -12.34
C LYS A 327 1.58 -2.20 -12.99
N GLU A 328 1.12 -2.28 -14.23
CA GLU A 328 1.51 -3.26 -15.21
C GLU A 328 1.88 -2.53 -16.51
N LYS A 329 3.04 -2.87 -17.07
CA LYS A 329 3.47 -2.39 -18.38
C LYS A 329 2.82 -3.24 -19.46
N VAL A 330 2.04 -2.61 -20.33
CA VAL A 330 1.39 -3.26 -21.46
C VAL A 330 2.06 -2.79 -22.75
N VAL A 331 2.45 -3.74 -23.58
CA VAL A 331 3.01 -3.49 -24.91
C VAL A 331 2.07 -4.09 -25.95
N ASP A 332 1.46 -3.23 -26.77
CA ASP A 332 0.65 -3.71 -27.89
C ASP A 332 1.53 -4.33 -28.96
N ARG A 333 1.29 -5.59 -29.28
CA ARG A 333 2.07 -6.33 -30.27
C ARG A 333 1.81 -5.85 -31.70
N THR A 334 0.69 -5.17 -31.94
CA THR A 334 0.30 -4.71 -33.29
C THR A 334 0.92 -3.36 -33.60
N SER A 335 0.73 -2.38 -32.72
CA SER A 335 1.23 -1.01 -32.91
C SER A 335 2.63 -0.79 -32.33
N GLY A 336 3.12 -1.68 -31.46
CA GLY A 336 4.36 -1.48 -30.72
C GLY A 336 4.28 -0.41 -29.62
N LYS A 337 3.09 0.16 -29.38
CA LYS A 337 2.88 1.17 -28.35
C LYS A 337 2.97 0.56 -26.96
N THR A 338 3.50 1.35 -26.03
CA THR A 338 3.58 1.00 -24.61
C THR A 338 2.67 1.91 -23.82
N TRP A 339 1.99 1.35 -22.82
CA TRP A 339 1.27 2.09 -21.80
C TRP A 339 1.28 1.33 -20.49
N TYR A 340 0.76 1.97 -19.45
CA TYR A 340 0.63 1.42 -18.12
C TYR A 340 -0.82 1.43 -17.68
N VAL A 341 -1.23 0.34 -17.05
CA VAL A 341 -2.49 0.21 -16.31
C VAL A 341 -2.18 -0.15 -14.87
N ASN A 342 -3.10 0.09 -13.96
CA ASN A 342 -3.00 -0.43 -12.61
C ASN A 342 -3.46 -1.89 -12.58
N GLN A 343 -2.91 -2.66 -11.64
CA GLN A 343 -3.31 -4.01 -11.30
C GLN A 343 -3.42 -4.17 -9.78
N PRO A 344 -4.36 -5.01 -9.30
CA PRO A 344 -4.46 -5.31 -7.89
C PRO A 344 -3.28 -6.18 -7.43
N VAL A 345 -2.73 -5.86 -6.27
CA VAL A 345 -1.77 -6.73 -5.56
C VAL A 345 -2.58 -7.70 -4.71
N THR A 346 -3.10 -8.74 -5.39
CA THR A 346 -4.09 -9.66 -4.82
C THR A 346 -3.65 -10.29 -3.51
N GLU A 347 -2.38 -10.70 -3.40
CA GLU A 347 -1.82 -11.33 -2.21
C GLU A 347 -1.88 -10.43 -0.96
N ASN A 348 -1.76 -9.11 -1.13
CA ASN A 348 -1.87 -8.14 -0.04
C ASN A 348 -3.32 -7.86 0.31
N ILE A 349 -4.22 -7.82 -0.67
CA ILE A 349 -5.66 -7.68 -0.44
C ILE A 349 -6.17 -8.85 0.40
N GLU A 350 -5.81 -10.09 0.03
CA GLU A 350 -6.17 -11.30 0.79
C GLU A 350 -5.63 -11.25 2.22
N ARG A 351 -4.41 -10.74 2.41
CA ARG A 351 -3.77 -10.64 3.72
C ARG A 351 -4.40 -9.58 4.62
N LEU A 352 -4.85 -8.47 4.02
CA LEU A 352 -5.45 -7.33 4.72
C LEU A 352 -6.88 -7.62 5.19
N ILE A 353 -7.67 -8.38 4.44
CA ILE A 353 -9.08 -8.63 4.77
C ILE A 353 -9.30 -9.17 6.19
N PRO A 354 -8.58 -10.21 6.66
CA PRO A 354 -8.65 -10.65 8.05
C PRO A 354 -8.31 -9.56 9.06
N ARG A 355 -7.31 -8.70 8.78
CA ARG A 355 -6.91 -7.58 9.66
C ARG A 355 -8.01 -6.54 9.80
N LEU A 356 -8.67 -6.19 8.69
CA LEU A 356 -9.84 -5.29 8.70
C LEU A 356 -10.94 -5.85 9.61
N LYS A 357 -11.20 -7.16 9.54
CA LYS A 357 -12.16 -7.83 10.42
C LYS A 357 -11.69 -7.85 11.87
N GLY A 358 -10.40 -8.02 12.13
CA GLY A 358 -9.80 -7.92 13.46
C GLY A 358 -10.09 -6.58 14.13
N TRP A 359 -9.88 -5.47 13.41
CA TRP A 359 -10.19 -4.12 13.88
C TRP A 359 -11.68 -3.91 14.16
N ILE A 360 -12.57 -4.40 13.29
CA ILE A 360 -14.03 -4.31 13.51
C ILE A 360 -14.46 -5.16 14.71
N ASN A 361 -13.93 -6.38 14.83
CA ASN A 361 -14.20 -7.23 15.99
C ASN A 361 -13.74 -6.57 17.29
N LEU A 362 -12.55 -5.94 17.30
CA LEU A 362 -12.05 -5.21 18.46
C LEU A 362 -12.96 -4.05 18.87
N GLN A 363 -13.54 -3.32 17.91
CA GLN A 363 -14.50 -2.25 18.16
C GLN A 363 -15.83 -2.77 18.73
N GLY A 364 -16.39 -3.82 18.12
CA GLY A 364 -17.72 -4.33 18.45
C GLY A 364 -17.78 -5.21 19.70
N LYS A 365 -16.68 -5.86 20.08
CA LYS A 365 -16.66 -6.79 21.21
C LYS A 365 -16.75 -6.04 22.55
N ALA A 366 -17.51 -6.56 23.51
CA ALA A 366 -17.56 -5.99 24.85
C ALA A 366 -16.21 -6.14 25.57
N ASN A 367 -15.77 -5.12 26.31
CA ASN A 367 -14.46 -5.12 26.97
C ASN A 367 -14.21 -6.35 27.85
N ARG A 368 -15.23 -6.84 28.57
CA ARG A 368 -15.13 -8.06 29.40
C ARG A 368 -14.78 -9.32 28.61
N ASP A 369 -15.14 -9.36 27.33
CA ASP A 369 -14.98 -10.52 26.45
C ASP A 369 -13.71 -10.41 25.58
N LYS A 370 -13.06 -9.24 25.55
CA LYS A 370 -11.82 -9.00 24.82
C LYS A 370 -10.66 -9.76 25.46
N LYS A 371 -9.84 -10.38 24.61
CA LYS A 371 -8.61 -11.07 24.95
C LYS A 371 -7.41 -10.26 24.50
N ILE A 372 -6.56 -9.86 25.44
CA ILE A 372 -5.43 -8.95 25.17
C ILE A 372 -4.12 -9.67 25.45
N ALA A 373 -3.22 -9.63 24.48
CA ALA A 373 -1.85 -10.10 24.67
C ALA A 373 -0.90 -8.93 24.86
N ILE A 374 -0.13 -8.94 25.94
CA ILE A 374 0.89 -7.94 26.21
C ILE A 374 2.26 -8.62 26.09
N LEU A 375 2.99 -8.24 25.05
CA LEU A 375 4.34 -8.72 24.79
C LEU A 375 5.32 -7.69 25.34
N PHE A 376 6.15 -8.07 26.30
CA PHE A 376 7.15 -7.16 26.87
C PHE A 376 8.55 -7.49 26.37
N TYR A 377 9.33 -6.43 26.22
CA TYR A 377 10.69 -6.53 25.68
C TYR A 377 11.63 -7.31 26.62
N ASN A 378 12.28 -8.34 26.07
CA ASN A 378 13.28 -9.16 26.75
C ASN A 378 14.35 -9.65 25.75
N HIS A 379 15.25 -8.75 25.36
CA HIS A 379 16.19 -8.90 24.24
C HIS A 379 17.19 -10.06 24.35
N HIS A 380 17.49 -10.51 25.56
CA HIS A 380 18.49 -11.57 25.79
C HIS A 380 17.92 -12.63 26.73
N GLN A 381 18.29 -13.89 26.51
CA GLN A 381 17.89 -14.98 27.40
C GLN A 381 18.37 -14.71 28.84
N GLY A 382 17.53 -15.01 29.83
CA GLY A 382 17.85 -14.84 31.25
C GLY A 382 17.00 -13.80 32.01
N LYS A 383 17.34 -13.60 33.30
CA LYS A 383 16.54 -12.82 34.27
C LYS A 383 16.91 -11.33 34.35
N GLN A 384 18.08 -10.95 33.86
CA GLN A 384 18.66 -9.61 34.07
C GLN A 384 18.20 -8.56 33.04
N ASN A 385 17.47 -8.98 31.99
CA ASN A 385 17.23 -8.18 30.80
C ASN A 385 15.75 -7.80 30.56
N VAL A 386 14.89 -8.03 31.56
CA VAL A 386 13.49 -7.58 31.50
C VAL A 386 13.46 -6.08 31.82
N GLY A 387 13.43 -5.27 30.77
CA GLY A 387 13.41 -3.81 30.85
C GLY A 387 13.51 -3.19 29.46
N ALA A 388 12.93 -2.01 29.27
CA ALA A 388 13.02 -1.23 28.02
C ALA A 388 13.65 0.14 28.30
N SER A 389 14.16 0.81 27.26
CA SER A 389 14.87 2.08 27.40
C SER A 389 13.99 3.11 28.11
N TYR A 390 14.42 3.55 29.30
CA TYR A 390 13.74 4.55 30.14
C TYR A 390 12.30 4.19 30.57
N LEU A 391 11.89 2.91 30.49
CA LEU A 391 10.55 2.45 30.88
C LEU A 391 10.64 1.35 31.95
N ASN A 392 9.97 1.57 33.10
CA ASN A 392 9.79 0.52 34.10
C ASN A 392 8.65 -0.42 33.68
N ILE A 393 8.98 -1.51 33.01
CA ILE A 393 8.02 -2.51 32.52
C ILE A 393 7.07 -3.00 33.62
N PHE A 394 7.58 -3.27 34.83
CA PHE A 394 6.76 -3.83 35.90
C PHE A 394 5.70 -2.84 36.40
N ALA A 395 6.12 -1.58 36.66
CA ALA A 395 5.19 -0.52 37.06
C ALA A 395 4.21 -0.15 35.93
N SER A 396 4.68 -0.12 34.68
CA SER A 396 3.81 0.12 33.52
C SER A 396 2.75 -0.97 33.35
N LEU A 397 3.13 -2.25 33.51
CA LEU A 397 2.17 -3.35 33.47
C LEU A 397 1.14 -3.22 34.59
N GLU A 398 1.53 -2.87 35.83
CA GLU A 398 0.56 -2.65 36.91
C GLU A 398 -0.48 -1.60 36.54
N GLU A 399 -0.04 -0.45 36.02
CA GLU A 399 -0.95 0.64 35.62
C GLU A 399 -1.82 0.26 34.42
N ILE A 400 -1.29 -0.48 33.45
CA ILE A 400 -2.08 -1.02 32.32
C ILE A 400 -3.17 -1.97 32.84
N PHE A 401 -2.83 -2.90 33.74
CA PHE A 401 -3.79 -3.84 34.33
C PHE A 401 -4.87 -3.12 35.14
N LYS A 402 -4.51 -2.09 35.93
CA LYS A 402 -5.46 -1.25 36.66
C LYS A 402 -6.39 -0.49 35.70
N GLY A 403 -5.83 0.14 34.66
CA GLY A 403 -6.59 0.89 33.67
C GLY A 403 -7.58 0.00 32.91
N LEU A 404 -7.14 -1.17 32.46
CA LEU A 404 -8.01 -2.13 31.79
C LEU A 404 -9.08 -2.71 32.72
N ALA A 405 -8.74 -3.02 33.97
CA ALA A 405 -9.75 -3.44 34.96
C ALA A 405 -10.80 -2.35 35.20
N GLY A 406 -10.37 -1.09 35.34
CA GLY A 406 -11.26 0.07 35.49
C GLY A 406 -12.15 0.31 34.27
N ALA A 407 -11.68 -0.04 33.08
CA ALA A 407 -12.44 0.00 31.82
C ALA A 407 -13.33 -1.24 31.58
N GLY A 408 -13.40 -2.18 32.54
CA GLY A 408 -14.28 -3.34 32.50
C GLY A 408 -13.74 -4.55 31.74
N TYR A 409 -12.43 -4.63 31.49
CA TYR A 409 -11.79 -5.82 30.92
C TYR A 409 -11.67 -6.92 31.97
N THR A 410 -11.74 -8.19 31.53
CA THR A 410 -11.54 -9.35 32.43
C THR A 410 -10.06 -9.58 32.67
N THR A 411 -9.51 -8.92 33.69
CA THR A 411 -8.08 -9.00 34.03
C THR A 411 -7.77 -9.96 35.19
N GLY A 412 -8.80 -10.59 35.78
CA GLY A 412 -8.67 -11.28 37.07
C GLY A 412 -8.50 -10.27 38.21
N GLN A 413 -7.79 -10.65 39.28
CA GLN A 413 -7.30 -9.67 40.25
C GLN A 413 -6.07 -8.98 39.65
N PRO A 414 -6.07 -7.65 39.44
CA PRO A 414 -4.92 -6.94 38.90
C PRO A 414 -3.68 -7.15 39.80
N PRO A 415 -2.58 -7.71 39.27
CA PRO A 415 -1.38 -7.94 40.06
C PRO A 415 -0.64 -6.61 40.30
N GLY A 416 -0.07 -6.43 41.49
CA GLY A 416 0.81 -5.29 41.78
C GLY A 416 2.23 -5.48 41.21
N GLU A 417 3.03 -4.41 41.11
CA GLU A 417 4.39 -4.44 40.51
C GLU A 417 5.26 -5.60 41.01
N GLN A 418 5.32 -5.83 42.32
CA GLN A 418 6.14 -6.90 42.91
C GLN A 418 5.64 -8.30 42.54
N GLU A 419 4.33 -8.46 42.41
CA GLU A 419 3.73 -9.71 41.96
C GLU A 419 4.04 -9.94 40.48
N ILE A 420 3.86 -8.92 39.63
CA ILE A 420 4.20 -8.97 38.20
C ILE A 420 5.67 -9.37 38.03
N LYS A 421 6.57 -8.71 38.77
CA LYS A 421 8.01 -9.03 38.75
C LYS A 421 8.27 -10.50 39.10
N ARG A 422 7.64 -11.00 40.17
CA ARG A 422 7.77 -12.42 40.56
C ARG A 422 7.25 -13.36 39.47
N LEU A 423 6.10 -13.06 38.87
CA LEU A 423 5.48 -13.88 37.82
C LEU A 423 6.37 -13.95 36.57
N ILE A 424 6.89 -12.81 36.12
CA ILE A 424 7.75 -12.75 34.94
C ILE A 424 9.08 -13.47 35.18
N LEU A 425 9.76 -13.19 36.29
CA LEU A 425 11.08 -13.76 36.56
C LEU A 425 11.06 -15.28 36.79
N ASN A 426 9.92 -15.81 37.25
CA ASN A 426 9.77 -17.25 37.52
C ASN A 426 9.15 -18.03 36.35
N GLY A 427 8.24 -17.42 35.57
CA GLY A 427 7.39 -18.15 34.60
C GLY A 427 7.39 -17.63 33.16
N ALA A 428 7.55 -16.33 32.94
CA ALA A 428 7.41 -15.71 31.61
C ALA A 428 8.72 -15.08 31.12
N ARG A 429 9.72 -15.90 30.79
CA ARG A 429 11.01 -15.42 30.26
C ARG A 429 11.60 -16.36 29.21
N ASN A 430 12.45 -15.80 28.35
CA ASN A 430 13.24 -16.59 27.41
C ASN A 430 14.37 -17.33 28.16
N VAL A 431 14.51 -18.63 27.90
CA VAL A 431 15.54 -19.50 28.49
C VAL A 431 16.41 -20.06 27.37
N GLY A 432 17.73 -19.85 27.46
CA GLY A 432 18.67 -20.36 26.47
C GLY A 432 18.88 -21.87 26.59
N THR A 433 19.27 -22.50 25.49
CA THR A 433 19.55 -23.96 25.41
C THR A 433 20.61 -24.43 26.40
N TRP A 434 21.52 -23.55 26.82
CA TRP A 434 22.57 -23.83 27.80
C TRP A 434 22.11 -23.93 29.26
N ALA A 435 20.84 -23.59 29.56
CA ALA A 435 20.30 -23.57 30.93
C ALA A 435 19.04 -24.44 31.09
N PRO A 436 19.09 -25.75 30.78
CA PRO A 436 17.91 -26.63 30.80
C PRO A 436 17.22 -26.70 32.18
N GLY A 437 17.98 -26.66 33.28
CA GLY A 437 17.40 -26.67 34.62
C GLY A 437 16.54 -25.44 34.96
N GLU A 438 16.81 -24.29 34.31
CA GLU A 438 15.96 -23.10 34.44
C GLU A 438 14.65 -23.25 33.66
N LEU A 439 14.67 -23.99 32.54
CA LEU A 439 13.47 -24.34 31.77
C LEU A 439 12.62 -25.36 32.53
N ASP A 440 13.24 -26.37 33.14
CA ASP A 440 12.55 -27.35 34.00
C ASP A 440 11.87 -26.67 35.19
N ALA A 441 12.58 -25.73 35.84
CA ALA A 441 12.01 -24.95 36.94
C ALA A 441 10.82 -24.08 36.49
N MET A 442 10.89 -23.51 35.28
CA MET A 442 9.81 -22.70 34.70
C MET A 442 8.58 -23.56 34.37
N VAL A 443 8.79 -24.75 33.79
CA VAL A 443 7.71 -25.73 33.53
C VAL A 443 7.07 -26.21 34.83
N ALA A 444 7.88 -26.45 35.87
CA ALA A 444 7.38 -26.85 37.19
C ALA A 444 6.62 -25.72 37.92
N ALA A 445 7.00 -24.45 37.70
CA ALA A 445 6.31 -23.29 38.27
C ALA A 445 4.88 -23.11 37.73
N GLY A 446 4.60 -23.63 36.54
CA GLY A 446 3.29 -23.56 35.89
C GLY A 446 2.99 -22.18 35.27
N ASP A 447 1.81 -22.05 34.67
CA ASP A 447 1.40 -20.86 33.88
C ASP A 447 2.37 -20.65 32.70
N LEU A 448 2.26 -21.52 31.69
CA LEU A 448 2.92 -21.46 30.38
C LEU A 448 2.17 -22.37 29.38
N VAL A 449 2.60 -22.40 28.12
CA VAL A 449 2.03 -23.30 27.10
C VAL A 449 3.05 -24.34 26.66
N LEU A 450 2.63 -25.61 26.65
CA LEU A 450 3.34 -26.73 26.02
C LEU A 450 2.62 -27.09 24.72
N LEU A 451 3.12 -26.55 23.60
CA LEU A 451 2.53 -26.75 22.29
C LEU A 451 3.06 -28.05 21.65
N ASP A 452 2.15 -28.81 21.04
CA ASP A 452 2.51 -29.99 20.27
C ASP A 452 3.21 -29.60 18.96
N PRO A 453 4.41 -30.12 18.65
CA PRO A 453 5.06 -29.87 17.36
C PRO A 453 4.18 -30.23 16.17
N ALA A 454 3.38 -31.30 16.25
CA ALA A 454 2.49 -31.69 15.16
C ALA A 454 1.35 -30.68 14.92
N GLU A 455 0.98 -29.91 15.95
CA GLU A 455 0.02 -28.82 15.81
C GLU A 455 0.68 -27.59 15.18
N TYR A 456 1.89 -27.24 15.63
CA TYR A 456 2.68 -26.17 15.02
C TYR A 456 2.98 -26.45 13.55
N GLU A 457 3.34 -27.68 13.18
CA GLU A 457 3.60 -28.10 11.81
C GLU A 457 2.44 -27.83 10.86
N LYS A 458 1.20 -28.04 11.33
CA LYS A 458 -0.02 -27.73 10.55
C LYS A 458 -0.14 -26.23 10.29
N TRP A 459 0.06 -25.42 11.32
CA TRP A 459 -0.01 -23.96 11.17
C TRP A 459 1.13 -23.42 10.31
N PHE A 460 2.34 -23.94 10.50
CA PHE A 460 3.49 -23.59 9.70
C PHE A 460 3.26 -23.95 8.23
N ALA A 461 2.56 -25.05 7.93
CA ALA A 461 2.25 -25.45 6.57
C ALA A 461 1.30 -24.49 5.81
N GLU A 462 0.50 -23.70 6.54
CA GLU A 462 -0.40 -22.69 5.96
C GLU A 462 0.30 -21.37 5.62
N LEU A 463 1.54 -21.17 6.07
CA LEU A 463 2.29 -19.94 5.83
C LEU A 463 2.80 -19.83 4.38
N PRO A 464 3.05 -18.60 3.89
CA PRO A 464 3.57 -18.39 2.54
C PRO A 464 4.84 -19.20 2.26
N GLN A 465 4.88 -19.89 1.11
CA GLN A 465 5.97 -20.80 0.75
C GLN A 465 7.36 -20.15 0.89
N ALA A 466 7.54 -18.95 0.34
CA ALA A 466 8.82 -18.24 0.39
C ALA A 466 9.31 -17.96 1.82
N PHE A 467 8.38 -17.68 2.75
CA PHE A 467 8.72 -17.53 4.18
C PHE A 467 9.14 -18.86 4.79
N ARG A 468 8.39 -19.93 4.50
CA ARG A 468 8.70 -21.28 5.02
C ARG A 468 10.06 -21.77 4.56
N ASP A 469 10.37 -21.58 3.28
CA ASP A 469 11.64 -22.02 2.69
C ASP A 469 12.83 -21.31 3.36
N ALA A 470 12.74 -19.99 3.55
CA ALA A 470 13.79 -19.22 4.23
C ALA A 470 13.97 -19.62 5.69
N VAL A 471 12.86 -19.90 6.41
CA VAL A 471 12.93 -20.41 7.78
C VAL A 471 13.56 -21.81 7.81
N ILE A 472 13.20 -22.69 6.88
CA ILE A 472 13.73 -24.06 6.82
C ILE A 472 15.22 -24.07 6.50
N ASP A 473 15.66 -23.22 5.58
CA ASP A 473 17.07 -23.08 5.20
C ASP A 473 17.94 -22.70 6.41
N GLN A 474 17.46 -21.76 7.24
CA GLN A 474 18.20 -21.35 8.43
C GLN A 474 18.00 -22.30 9.62
N TRP A 475 16.79 -22.78 9.89
CA TRP A 475 16.44 -23.41 11.18
C TRP A 475 16.10 -24.90 11.10
N GLY A 476 16.16 -25.49 9.90
CA GLY A 476 15.71 -26.86 9.67
C GLY A 476 14.19 -26.96 9.60
N LYS A 477 13.64 -28.17 9.63
CA LYS A 477 12.18 -28.35 9.67
C LYS A 477 11.65 -28.06 11.08
N PRO A 478 10.34 -27.81 11.26
CA PRO A 478 9.71 -27.69 12.57
C PRO A 478 10.05 -28.79 13.59
N GLY A 479 10.42 -30.00 13.16
CA GLY A 479 10.86 -31.08 14.06
C GLY A 479 12.33 -31.03 14.49
N ASP A 480 13.16 -30.23 13.84
CA ASP A 480 14.63 -30.26 13.99
C ASP A 480 15.13 -29.25 15.04
N PHE A 481 14.32 -28.25 15.43
CA PHE A 481 14.76 -27.21 16.36
C PHE A 481 14.70 -27.66 17.84
N GLN A 482 15.66 -27.19 18.64
CA GLN A 482 15.78 -27.56 20.06
C GLN A 482 15.57 -26.38 21.03
N MET A 483 15.48 -25.15 20.51
CA MET A 483 15.27 -23.95 21.33
C MET A 483 13.91 -24.00 22.03
N MET A 484 13.90 -23.76 23.35
CA MET A 484 12.67 -23.74 24.15
C MET A 484 11.82 -25.03 24.03
N MET A 485 12.48 -26.19 23.97
CA MET A 485 11.82 -27.50 23.94
C MET A 485 11.92 -28.19 25.30
N HIS A 486 10.81 -28.74 25.79
CA HIS A 486 10.77 -29.56 27.00
C HIS A 486 9.94 -30.82 26.75
N GLN A 487 10.55 -32.00 26.94
CA GLN A 487 9.91 -33.31 26.73
C GLN A 487 9.21 -33.43 25.36
N GLY A 488 9.83 -32.90 24.30
CA GLY A 488 9.28 -32.94 22.94
C GLY A 488 8.12 -31.97 22.68
N LYS A 489 7.83 -31.03 23.58
CA LYS A 489 6.85 -29.95 23.39
C LYS A 489 7.54 -28.59 23.31
N ILE A 490 6.96 -27.71 22.49
CA ILE A 490 7.43 -26.33 22.33
C ILE A 490 6.93 -25.52 23.53
N VAL A 491 7.83 -24.89 24.27
CA VAL A 491 7.52 -24.05 25.42
C VAL A 491 7.29 -22.62 24.95
N ILE A 492 6.09 -22.09 25.21
CA ILE A 492 5.79 -20.67 25.05
C ILE A 492 5.59 -20.08 26.46
N PRO A 493 6.55 -19.29 26.97
CA PRO A 493 6.42 -18.62 28.26
C PRO A 493 5.33 -17.57 28.19
N MET A 494 4.38 -17.61 29.12
CA MET A 494 3.32 -16.63 29.23
C MET A 494 2.72 -16.71 30.62
N VAL A 495 2.09 -15.66 31.12
CA VAL A 495 1.34 -15.67 32.38
C VAL A 495 -0.07 -15.21 32.06
N ARG A 496 -1.08 -16.01 32.39
CA ARG A 496 -2.48 -15.69 32.11
C ARG A 496 -3.19 -15.07 33.30
N ARG A 497 -3.90 -13.97 33.09
CA ARG A 497 -4.73 -13.30 34.09
C ARG A 497 -6.07 -12.93 33.47
N GLY A 498 -7.11 -13.72 33.77
CA GLY A 498 -8.41 -13.60 33.12
C GLY A 498 -8.33 -13.84 31.61
N ASN A 499 -8.72 -12.83 30.84
CA ASN A 499 -8.61 -12.79 29.38
C ASN A 499 -7.33 -12.07 28.91
N MET A 500 -6.37 -11.84 29.79
CA MET A 500 -5.07 -11.25 29.44
C MET A 500 -3.96 -12.28 29.50
N VAL A 501 -2.98 -12.14 28.61
CA VAL A 501 -1.70 -12.86 28.68
C VAL A 501 -0.56 -11.87 28.66
N MET A 502 0.39 -12.04 29.58
CA MET A 502 1.67 -11.35 29.56
C MET A 502 2.73 -12.33 29.12
N MET A 503 3.55 -11.99 28.14
CA MET A 503 4.63 -12.87 27.69
C MET A 503 5.85 -12.08 27.26
N PRO A 504 7.07 -12.63 27.40
CA PRO A 504 8.22 -12.04 26.78
C PRO A 504 8.05 -12.14 25.27
N GLU A 505 8.48 -11.12 24.55
CA GLU A 505 8.73 -11.32 23.13
C GLU A 505 9.77 -12.44 22.96
N PRO A 506 9.53 -13.44 22.09
CA PRO A 506 10.49 -14.53 21.90
C PRO A 506 11.86 -13.99 21.49
N ALA A 507 12.94 -14.61 22.00
CA ALA A 507 14.29 -14.20 21.65
C ALA A 507 14.58 -14.47 20.16
N ARG A 508 15.42 -13.65 19.51
CA ARG A 508 15.75 -13.85 18.07
C ARG A 508 16.65 -15.07 17.78
N GLY A 509 17.17 -15.74 18.81
CA GLY A 509 18.05 -16.92 18.68
C GLY A 509 19.55 -16.61 18.56
N TRP A 510 19.97 -15.35 18.68
CA TRP A 510 21.39 -14.93 18.58
C TRP A 510 22.34 -15.68 19.53
N GLY A 511 21.92 -15.90 20.77
CA GLY A 511 22.73 -16.62 21.77
C GLY A 511 22.74 -18.14 21.58
N ASP A 512 21.78 -18.70 20.84
CA ASP A 512 21.63 -20.15 20.69
C ASP A 512 22.36 -20.68 19.44
N ASP A 513 22.56 -19.86 18.40
CA ASP A 513 23.40 -20.19 17.24
C ASP A 513 24.27 -19.01 16.79
N PRO A 514 25.36 -18.69 17.52
CA PRO A 514 26.23 -17.55 17.21
C PRO A 514 26.92 -17.65 15.85
N MET A 515 27.12 -18.87 15.33
CA MET A 515 27.85 -19.10 14.07
C MET A 515 27.07 -18.58 12.87
N LYS A 516 25.73 -18.62 12.91
CA LYS A 516 24.88 -18.01 11.87
C LYS A 516 25.07 -16.50 11.75
N LEU A 517 25.29 -15.80 12.87
CA LEU A 517 25.51 -14.34 12.85
C LEU A 517 26.79 -13.92 12.15
N TYR A 518 27.79 -14.80 12.10
CA TYR A 518 29.04 -14.53 11.39
C TYR A 518 28.91 -14.70 9.87
N HIS A 519 27.93 -15.47 9.40
CA HIS A 519 27.78 -15.82 7.99
C HIS A 519 26.53 -15.24 7.31
N ASP A 520 25.52 -14.84 8.08
CA ASP A 520 24.27 -14.29 7.57
C ASP A 520 23.98 -12.92 8.21
N THR A 521 23.79 -11.91 7.36
CA THR A 521 23.40 -10.56 7.76
C THR A 521 21.90 -10.45 8.05
N THR A 522 21.14 -11.51 7.75
CA THR A 522 19.69 -11.59 7.90
C THR A 522 19.28 -12.82 8.71
N LEU A 523 18.60 -12.62 9.85
CA LEU A 523 18.17 -13.73 10.69
C LEU A 523 16.64 -13.84 10.72
N TYR A 524 16.11 -14.88 10.07
CA TYR A 524 14.68 -15.21 10.07
C TYR A 524 14.24 -15.70 11.45
N PRO A 525 12.96 -15.53 11.84
CA PRO A 525 12.46 -16.03 13.11
C PRO A 525 12.52 -17.57 13.14
N HIS A 526 13.00 -18.13 14.25
CA HIS A 526 13.03 -19.58 14.44
C HIS A 526 11.63 -20.13 14.77
N HIS A 527 11.49 -21.46 14.77
CA HIS A 527 10.20 -22.13 14.92
C HIS A 527 9.43 -21.77 16.21
N GLN A 528 10.06 -21.74 17.38
CA GLN A 528 9.36 -21.30 18.61
C GLN A 528 8.87 -19.85 18.55
N TYR A 529 9.60 -18.94 17.90
CA TYR A 529 9.18 -17.56 17.71
C TYR A 529 7.88 -17.53 16.90
N ILE A 530 7.85 -18.22 15.77
CA ILE A 530 6.68 -18.32 14.89
C ILE A 530 5.51 -18.99 15.63
N ALA A 531 5.78 -20.07 16.36
CA ALA A 531 4.79 -20.81 17.13
C ALA A 531 4.09 -19.95 18.19
N ALA A 532 4.83 -19.05 18.85
CA ALA A 532 4.29 -18.14 19.86
C ALA A 532 3.24 -17.18 19.27
N TYR A 533 3.54 -16.52 18.15
CA TYR A 533 2.60 -15.63 17.48
C TYR A 533 1.40 -16.37 16.87
N LEU A 534 1.63 -17.54 16.25
CA LEU A 534 0.53 -18.36 15.74
C LEU A 534 -0.36 -18.92 16.85
N TRP A 535 0.19 -19.21 18.03
CA TRP A 535 -0.59 -19.58 19.20
C TRP A 535 -1.47 -18.42 19.69
N LEU A 536 -0.96 -17.20 19.71
CA LEU A 536 -1.74 -16.00 20.05
C LEU A 536 -2.97 -15.85 19.15
N GLN A 537 -2.79 -16.07 17.85
CA GLN A 537 -3.87 -16.04 16.87
C GLN A 537 -4.83 -17.23 16.99
N LYS A 538 -4.31 -18.46 16.87
CA LYS A 538 -5.13 -19.65 16.61
C LYS A 538 -5.67 -20.33 17.87
N LYS A 539 -5.03 -20.15 19.03
CA LYS A 539 -5.41 -20.82 20.29
C LYS A 539 -5.87 -19.88 21.37
N PHE A 540 -5.07 -18.85 21.65
CA PHE A 540 -5.50 -17.82 22.58
C PHE A 540 -6.66 -17.04 21.99
N GLY A 541 -6.58 -16.71 20.70
CA GLY A 541 -7.58 -15.91 19.98
C GLY A 541 -7.55 -14.48 20.47
N ALA A 542 -6.35 -13.86 20.46
CA ALA A 542 -6.19 -12.47 20.86
C ALA A 542 -7.05 -11.56 19.97
N ASP A 543 -7.75 -10.62 20.59
CA ASP A 543 -8.44 -9.55 19.87
C ASP A 543 -7.53 -8.33 19.64
N ALA A 544 -6.46 -8.19 20.43
CA ALA A 544 -5.41 -7.20 20.25
C ALA A 544 -4.07 -7.64 20.87
N MET A 545 -2.98 -7.12 20.33
CA MET A 545 -1.63 -7.20 20.88
C MET A 545 -1.13 -5.82 21.30
N ILE A 546 -0.37 -5.77 22.39
CA ILE A 546 0.33 -4.58 22.87
C ILE A 546 1.80 -4.95 23.01
N HIS A 547 2.68 -4.29 22.26
CA HIS A 547 4.12 -4.42 22.45
C HIS A 547 4.62 -3.36 23.41
N LEU A 548 4.99 -3.78 24.63
CA LEU A 548 5.42 -2.89 25.70
C LEU A 548 6.96 -2.77 25.72
N GLY A 549 7.45 -1.69 25.11
CA GLY A 549 8.87 -1.36 25.04
C GLY A 549 9.14 -0.26 24.02
N THR A 550 10.41 0.06 23.79
CA THR A 550 10.82 1.06 22.78
C THR A 550 10.53 0.59 21.35
N HIS A 551 10.69 -0.71 21.12
CA HIS A 551 10.53 -1.41 19.84
C HIS A 551 10.16 -2.86 20.13
N ALA A 552 9.44 -3.51 19.21
CA ALA A 552 9.42 -4.96 19.15
C ALA A 552 10.66 -5.48 18.40
N THR A 553 10.96 -6.76 18.48
CA THR A 553 12.00 -7.42 17.69
C THR A 553 11.48 -7.94 16.34
N TYR A 554 10.18 -8.22 16.22
CA TYR A 554 9.60 -8.73 14.98
C TYR A 554 9.69 -7.70 13.84
N GLU A 555 9.59 -6.40 14.12
CA GLU A 555 9.66 -5.32 13.13
C GLU A 555 11.04 -5.20 12.45
N TRP A 556 12.08 -5.78 13.07
CA TRP A 556 13.47 -5.80 12.59
C TRP A 556 13.87 -7.15 11.96
N THR A 557 12.90 -8.01 11.67
CA THR A 557 13.15 -9.26 10.96
C THR A 557 13.40 -9.01 9.47
N PRO A 558 14.07 -9.93 8.74
CA PRO A 558 14.36 -9.76 7.31
C PRO A 558 13.08 -9.49 6.50
N GLY A 559 13.19 -8.81 5.37
CA GLY A 559 12.04 -8.50 4.53
C GLY A 559 12.23 -7.20 3.76
N LYS A 560 11.15 -6.74 3.11
CA LYS A 560 11.11 -5.44 2.45
C LYS A 560 11.25 -4.32 3.49
N GLN A 561 11.91 -3.21 3.15
CA GLN A 561 12.02 -2.05 4.04
C GLN A 561 10.67 -1.36 4.25
N ALA A 562 9.86 -1.26 3.19
CA ALA A 562 8.52 -0.65 3.22
C ALA A 562 7.59 -1.34 2.20
N GLY A 563 6.28 -1.28 2.43
CA GLY A 563 5.29 -1.97 1.58
C GLY A 563 5.51 -3.48 1.58
N LEU A 564 5.35 -4.08 2.76
CA LEU A 564 5.62 -5.49 3.01
C LEU A 564 4.74 -6.41 2.14
N SER A 565 5.29 -7.56 1.77
CA SER A 565 4.54 -8.66 1.14
C SER A 565 4.10 -9.66 2.22
N PRO A 566 3.16 -10.58 1.92
CA PRO A 566 2.65 -11.52 2.93
C PRO A 566 3.72 -12.51 3.41
N SER A 567 4.79 -12.70 2.63
CA SER A 567 5.94 -13.54 2.98
C SER A 567 6.98 -12.81 3.82
N CYS A 568 6.85 -11.50 4.04
CA CYS A 568 7.75 -10.78 4.92
C CYS A 568 7.47 -11.23 6.37
N PRO A 569 8.49 -11.70 7.12
CA PRO A 569 8.35 -12.11 8.50
C PRO A 569 7.52 -11.17 9.41
N PRO A 570 7.62 -9.82 9.35
CA PRO A 570 6.75 -8.97 10.17
C PRO A 570 5.26 -9.14 9.85
N GLU A 571 4.91 -9.27 8.57
CA GLU A 571 3.53 -9.55 8.15
C GLU A 571 3.10 -10.95 8.59
N VAL A 572 3.98 -11.95 8.57
CA VAL A 572 3.62 -13.30 9.06
C VAL A 572 3.35 -13.28 10.57
N LEU A 573 4.21 -12.61 11.33
CA LEU A 573 4.21 -12.63 12.80
C LEU A 573 3.08 -11.78 13.39
N ILE A 574 2.75 -10.63 12.81
CA ILE A 574 1.64 -9.80 13.31
C ILE A 574 0.27 -10.49 13.14
N THR A 575 0.17 -11.48 12.24
CA THR A 575 -1.06 -12.23 11.94
C THR A 575 -2.23 -11.31 11.53
N ASP A 576 -3.46 -11.63 11.88
CA ASP A 576 -4.64 -10.78 11.68
C ASP A 576 -5.05 -9.97 12.92
N ILE A 577 -4.21 -10.00 13.97
CA ILE A 577 -4.49 -9.35 15.24
C ILE A 577 -4.10 -7.86 15.16
N PRO A 578 -5.00 -6.92 15.49
CA PRO A 578 -4.67 -5.52 15.68
C PRO A 578 -3.51 -5.35 16.67
N ASN A 579 -2.48 -4.60 16.26
CA ASN A 579 -1.29 -4.39 17.07
C ASN A 579 -1.09 -2.92 17.39
N HIS A 580 -0.72 -2.65 18.64
CA HIS A 580 -0.34 -1.34 19.16
C HIS A 580 1.08 -1.38 19.73
#